data_AF-A0A1Q7C6S3-F1
#
_entry.id   AF-A0A1Q7C6S3-F1
#
_cell.length_a   1.000
_cell.length_b   1.000
_cell.length_c   1.000
_cell.angle_alpha   90.00
_cell.angle_beta   90.00
_cell.angle_gamma   90.00
#
_symmetry.space_group_name_H-M   'P 1'
#
loop_
_entity.id
_entity.type
_entity.pdbx_description
1 polymer ?
#
loop_
_entity_poly.entity_id
_entity_poly.type
_entity_poly.pdbx_seq_one_letter_code
_entity_poly.pdbx_strand_id
1 'polypeptide(L)'
;MNWARANFLLFDDPANGGALVYQFSDPESQDPYSPVWTADVGSPTGARFQVGAAWRRNFSGGTVLVNPTSSTVTVQLDKPYLQADGSTTSSVTLGATSGAVLRSSSTAPPPPPPPPPGPITLKASVAGTSVTLGWTGMTSANADVFRNGSRVATVSNTGAYLDRLPRKTKGTFSYRVCAAGTSTCSDTVSATVGQKVSPTFSSSLRAVHLAQRATRPLRALRARPARGRNGRSRAASR
;
A
#
# COMPACT_ATOMS: atom_id res chain seq x y z
N MET A 1 37.45 31.28 -7.66
CA MET A 1 36.52 32.21 -6.97
C MET A 1 35.34 31.60 -6.15
N ASN A 2 35.45 30.42 -5.50
CA ASN A 2 34.31 29.83 -4.76
C ASN A 2 33.85 30.63 -3.52
N TRP A 3 34.80 31.26 -2.81
CA TRP A 3 34.51 32.16 -1.68
C TRP A 3 33.63 33.34 -2.09
N ALA A 4 33.98 34.03 -3.18
CA ALA A 4 33.27 35.22 -3.64
C ALA A 4 31.80 34.91 -4.00
N ARG A 5 31.55 33.82 -4.73
CA ARG A 5 30.18 33.38 -5.06
C ARG A 5 29.39 32.92 -3.85
N ALA A 6 29.99 32.11 -2.97
CA ALA A 6 29.32 31.62 -1.77
C ALA A 6 28.96 32.78 -0.82
N ASN A 7 29.88 33.72 -0.64
CA ASN A 7 29.64 34.93 0.15
C ASN A 7 28.56 35.82 -0.50
N PHE A 8 28.57 35.95 -1.83
CA PHE A 8 27.54 36.68 -2.57
C PHE A 8 26.13 36.08 -2.39
N LEU A 9 26.01 34.76 -2.54
CA LEU A 9 24.75 34.05 -2.35
C LEU A 9 24.28 34.08 -0.88
N LEU A 10 25.17 34.34 0.07
CA LEU A 10 24.81 34.45 1.47
C LEU A 10 24.04 35.74 1.80
N PHE A 11 24.12 36.80 0.97
CA PHE A 11 23.49 38.10 1.23
C PHE A 11 21.96 38.08 1.15
N ASP A 12 21.29 38.68 2.14
CA ASP A 12 19.84 38.82 2.24
C ASP A 12 19.41 40.29 2.24
N ASP A 13 19.00 40.80 1.08
CA ASP A 13 18.30 42.09 0.99
C ASP A 13 16.91 41.97 1.65
N PRO A 14 16.47 42.89 2.53
CA PRO A 14 17.07 44.18 2.88
C PRO A 14 17.93 44.21 4.14
N ALA A 15 18.22 43.05 4.76
CA ALA A 15 18.91 42.99 6.04
C ALA A 15 20.44 43.13 5.93
N ASN A 16 21.07 42.63 4.86
CA ASN A 16 22.53 42.70 4.67
C ASN A 16 22.89 42.88 3.18
N GLY A 17 23.27 44.10 2.80
CA GLY A 17 23.82 44.41 1.48
C GLY A 17 25.27 43.91 1.34
N GLY A 18 25.61 43.41 0.15
CA GLY A 18 26.95 42.95 -0.20
C GLY A 18 27.56 43.75 -1.33
N ALA A 19 28.87 43.98 -1.29
CA ALA A 19 29.63 44.61 -2.37
C ALA A 19 30.74 43.67 -2.84
N LEU A 20 30.90 43.54 -4.16
CA LEU A 20 32.06 42.90 -4.79
C LEU A 20 32.99 43.99 -5.31
N VAL A 21 34.27 43.94 -4.93
CA VAL A 21 35.31 44.79 -5.52
C VAL A 21 35.93 44.02 -6.68
N TYR A 22 35.80 44.58 -7.89
CA TYR A 22 36.44 44.06 -9.08
C TYR A 22 37.85 44.68 -9.22
N GLN A 23 38.88 43.85 -9.34
CA GLN A 23 40.22 44.27 -9.75
C GLN A 23 40.55 43.64 -11.10
N PHE A 24 41.08 44.44 -12.03
CA PHE A 24 41.62 43.93 -13.29
C PHE A 24 42.97 43.24 -13.01
N SER A 25 43.05 41.93 -13.26
CA SER A 25 44.30 41.16 -13.31
C SER A 25 44.25 40.17 -14.48
N ASP A 26 45.42 39.74 -14.98
CA ASP A 26 45.54 38.80 -16.10
C ASP A 26 44.71 37.51 -15.86
N PRO A 27 43.69 37.23 -16.70
CA PRO A 27 42.57 36.37 -16.32
C PRO A 27 42.85 34.86 -16.34
N GLU A 28 43.68 34.32 -17.25
CA GLU A 28 43.74 32.85 -17.41
C GLU A 28 44.68 32.11 -16.46
N SER A 29 45.57 32.79 -15.72
CA SER A 29 46.41 32.11 -14.71
C SER A 29 45.81 32.12 -13.29
N GLN A 30 44.83 33.00 -13.03
CA GLN A 30 44.32 33.26 -11.68
C GLN A 30 42.89 32.76 -11.41
N ASP A 31 42.05 32.58 -12.44
CA ASP A 31 40.69 32.06 -12.24
C ASP A 31 40.25 31.06 -13.33
N PRO A 32 40.76 29.80 -13.27
CA PRO A 32 40.37 28.76 -14.21
C PRO A 32 38.87 28.44 -14.08
N TYR A 33 38.15 28.46 -15.20
CA TYR A 33 36.72 28.15 -15.29
C TYR A 33 36.29 26.99 -14.38
N SER A 34 35.35 27.24 -13.47
CA SER A 34 34.78 26.21 -12.60
C SER A 34 33.27 26.05 -12.83
N PRO A 35 32.77 24.81 -13.06
CA PRO A 35 31.33 24.53 -13.14
C PRO A 35 30.58 24.85 -11.84
N VAL A 36 31.30 25.08 -10.73
CA VAL A 36 30.73 25.58 -9.46
C VAL A 36 30.18 27.00 -9.60
N TRP A 37 30.64 27.82 -10.55
CA TRP A 37 30.20 29.21 -10.67
C TRP A 37 28.89 29.38 -11.44
N THR A 38 28.56 28.43 -12.29
CA THR A 38 27.31 28.38 -13.05
C THR A 38 26.30 27.41 -12.45
N ALA A 39 26.65 26.70 -11.37
CA ALA A 39 25.77 25.75 -10.71
C ALA A 39 24.52 26.47 -10.16
N ASP A 40 23.38 26.24 -10.82
CA ASP A 40 22.09 26.75 -10.39
C ASP A 40 21.67 26.06 -9.07
N VAL A 41 21.56 26.85 -8.01
CA VAL A 41 21.06 26.42 -6.71
C VAL A 41 19.65 26.94 -6.44
N GLY A 42 19.06 27.68 -7.39
CA GLY A 42 17.71 28.22 -7.30
C GLY A 42 17.58 29.42 -6.35
N SER A 43 16.36 29.64 -5.85
CA SER A 43 16.01 30.79 -5.01
C SER A 43 16.22 30.49 -3.52
N PRO A 44 16.60 31.49 -2.70
CA PRO A 44 16.79 31.29 -1.26
C PRO A 44 15.45 30.92 -0.59
N THR A 45 15.46 29.89 0.25
CA THR A 45 14.25 29.41 0.95
C THR A 45 14.09 30.00 2.35
N GLY A 46 15.01 30.87 2.77
CA GLY A 46 15.01 31.52 4.08
C GLY A 46 16.25 32.38 4.30
N ALA A 47 16.33 32.97 5.51
CA ALA A 47 17.50 33.70 5.97
C ALA A 47 18.69 32.75 6.18
N ARG A 48 19.91 33.32 6.20
CA ARG A 48 21.10 32.59 6.61
C ARG A 48 21.06 32.28 8.11
N PHE A 49 21.67 31.18 8.51
CA PHE A 49 21.78 30.76 9.91
C PHE A 49 23.16 30.16 10.17
N GLN A 50 23.60 30.15 11.43
CA GLN A 50 24.89 29.59 11.81
C GLN A 50 24.80 28.07 11.95
N VAL A 51 25.85 27.38 11.50
CA VAL A 51 26.07 25.94 11.70
C VAL A 51 27.49 25.77 12.23
N GLY A 52 27.61 25.66 13.56
CA GLY A 52 28.89 25.83 14.23
C GLY A 52 29.45 27.24 13.99
N ALA A 53 30.70 27.33 13.54
CA ALA A 53 31.36 28.60 13.21
C ALA A 53 31.18 29.03 11.74
N ALA A 54 30.52 28.21 10.92
CA ALA A 54 30.19 28.53 9.54
C ALA A 54 28.78 29.11 9.43
N TRP A 55 28.52 29.85 8.35
CA TRP A 55 27.20 30.30 7.97
C TRP A 55 26.65 29.43 6.85
N ARG A 56 25.36 29.12 6.93
CA ARG A 56 24.64 28.35 5.93
C ARG A 56 23.41 29.10 5.46
N ARG A 57 23.08 28.94 4.18
CA ARG A 57 21.79 29.33 3.62
C ARG A 57 21.25 28.24 2.71
N ASN A 58 19.95 28.01 2.79
CA ASN A 58 19.26 27.02 1.98
C ASN A 58 18.61 27.69 0.76
N PHE A 59 18.64 26.97 -0.36
CA PHE A 59 18.05 27.35 -1.63
C PHE A 59 17.21 26.21 -2.18
N SER A 60 16.30 26.51 -3.11
CA SER A 60 15.38 25.50 -3.66
C SER A 60 16.12 24.35 -4.37
N GLY A 61 17.26 24.62 -4.99
CA GLY A 61 18.11 23.66 -5.68
C GLY A 61 19.38 23.25 -4.92
N GLY A 62 19.60 23.69 -3.67
CA GLY A 62 20.84 23.39 -2.96
C GLY A 62 21.06 24.11 -1.64
N THR A 63 22.31 24.18 -1.21
CA THR A 63 22.73 24.95 -0.03
C THR A 63 24.10 25.59 -0.25
N VAL A 64 24.31 26.72 0.39
CA VAL A 64 25.57 27.46 0.38
C VAL A 64 26.09 27.53 1.80
N LEU A 65 27.39 27.22 1.96
CA LEU A 65 28.10 27.32 3.22
C LEU A 65 29.31 28.24 3.07
N VAL A 66 29.56 29.04 4.11
CA VAL A 66 30.63 30.03 4.17
C VAL A 66 31.30 29.93 5.54
N ASN A 67 32.61 29.72 5.57
CA ASN A 67 33.43 29.79 6.77
C ASN A 67 34.18 31.13 6.79
N PRO A 68 33.69 32.14 7.53
CA PRO A 68 34.38 33.43 7.65
C PRO A 68 35.53 33.42 8.65
N THR A 69 35.76 32.33 9.37
CA THR A 69 36.81 32.27 10.38
C THR A 69 38.19 32.04 9.76
N SER A 70 39.23 32.27 10.56
CA SER A 70 40.63 32.00 10.20
C SER A 70 41.04 30.54 10.43
N SER A 71 40.11 29.67 10.84
CA SER A 71 40.35 28.25 11.13
C SER A 71 39.49 27.36 10.25
N THR A 72 39.89 26.10 10.06
CA THR A 72 39.09 25.12 9.32
C THR A 72 37.88 24.69 10.12
N VAL A 73 36.71 24.60 9.48
CA VAL A 73 35.44 24.19 10.07
C VAL A 73 34.84 23.04 9.27
N THR A 74 34.45 21.96 9.93
CA THR A 74 33.69 20.86 9.32
C THR A 74 32.22 20.99 9.67
N VAL A 75 31.37 20.99 8.64
CA VAL A 75 29.91 21.09 8.78
C VAL A 75 29.27 19.76 8.36
N GLN A 76 28.42 19.21 9.23
CA GLN A 76 27.56 18.07 8.92
C GLN A 76 26.30 18.56 8.20
N LEU A 77 25.90 17.86 7.14
CA LEU A 77 24.73 18.18 6.34
C LEU A 77 23.53 17.33 6.79
N ASP A 78 22.34 17.88 6.67
CA ASP A 78 21.06 17.25 7.02
C ASP A 78 20.66 16.12 6.06
N LYS A 79 21.25 16.12 4.86
CA LYS A 79 21.06 15.12 3.83
C LYS A 79 22.28 15.09 2.90
N PRO A 80 22.44 14.07 2.05
CA PRO A 80 23.44 14.10 1.01
C PRO A 80 23.20 15.26 0.04
N TYR A 81 24.27 15.97 -0.31
CA TYR A 81 24.26 16.99 -1.36
C TYR A 81 25.31 16.64 -2.43
N LEU A 82 25.08 17.10 -3.65
CA LEU A 82 26.03 16.97 -4.76
C LEU A 82 27.07 18.08 -4.70
N GLN A 83 28.33 17.68 -4.70
CA GLN A 83 29.49 18.56 -4.84
C GLN A 83 29.65 19.02 -6.29
N ALA A 84 30.64 19.91 -6.48
CA ALA A 84 31.11 20.40 -7.77
C ALA A 84 31.42 19.29 -8.79
N ASP A 85 32.08 18.24 -8.31
CA ASP A 85 32.55 17.09 -9.07
C ASP A 85 31.45 16.05 -9.34
N GLY A 86 30.23 16.29 -8.86
CA GLY A 86 29.10 15.36 -8.97
C GLY A 86 29.07 14.27 -7.91
N SER A 87 30.06 14.19 -7.01
CA SER A 87 30.02 13.27 -5.87
C SER A 87 28.98 13.70 -4.83
N THR A 88 28.36 12.74 -4.16
CA THR A 88 27.49 13.02 -3.02
C THR A 88 28.32 13.13 -1.75
N THR A 89 28.02 14.12 -0.91
CA THR A 89 28.63 14.26 0.42
C THR A 89 27.59 14.58 1.49
N SER A 90 27.83 14.06 2.69
CA SER A 90 27.06 14.37 3.91
C SER A 90 27.83 15.26 4.88
N SER A 91 29.08 15.62 4.57
CA SER A 91 29.88 16.56 5.36
C SER A 91 30.81 17.38 4.47
N VAL A 92 31.06 18.63 4.84
CA VAL A 92 32.01 19.49 4.12
C VAL A 92 32.98 20.13 5.09
N THR A 93 34.26 19.99 4.77
CA THR A 93 35.34 20.67 5.48
C THR A 93 35.71 21.94 4.71
N LEU A 94 35.45 23.09 5.33
CA LEU A 94 35.75 24.42 4.81
C LEU A 94 37.03 24.94 5.48
N GLY A 95 38.07 25.21 4.70
CA GLY A 95 39.26 25.93 5.18
C GLY A 95 38.93 27.35 5.66
N ALA A 96 39.94 28.04 6.21
CA ALA A 96 39.82 29.44 6.58
C ALA A 96 39.35 30.29 5.39
N THR A 97 38.40 31.21 5.64
CA THR A 97 37.88 32.15 4.63
C THR A 97 37.48 31.45 3.32
N SER A 98 36.74 30.34 3.43
CA SER A 98 36.34 29.51 2.29
C SER A 98 34.84 29.22 2.28
N GLY A 99 34.33 28.81 1.12
CA GLY A 99 32.90 28.52 0.95
C GLY A 99 32.65 27.38 -0.02
N ALA A 100 31.51 26.75 0.12
CA ALA A 100 31.04 25.66 -0.72
C ALA A 100 29.60 25.93 -1.19
N VAL A 101 29.34 25.58 -2.44
CA VAL A 101 28.00 25.60 -3.03
C VAL A 101 27.68 24.16 -3.41
N LEU A 102 26.64 23.61 -2.80
CA LEU A 102 26.23 22.22 -2.97
C LEU A 102 24.84 22.17 -3.57
N ARG A 103 24.61 21.26 -4.53
CA ARG A 103 23.31 21.06 -5.17
C ARG A 103 22.53 19.97 -4.46
N SER A 104 21.21 20.08 -4.43
CA SER A 104 20.36 19.00 -3.92
C SER A 104 20.55 17.76 -4.78
N SER A 105 20.86 16.60 -4.18
CA SER A 105 20.75 15.33 -4.89
C SER A 105 19.27 15.01 -5.06
N SER A 106 18.70 15.34 -6.22
CA SER A 106 17.42 14.78 -6.63
C SER A 106 17.66 13.32 -7.00
N THR A 107 17.75 12.45 -5.99
CA THR A 107 17.56 11.03 -6.25
C THR A 107 16.06 10.85 -6.36
N ALA A 108 15.57 10.46 -7.54
CA ALA A 108 14.18 10.07 -7.67
C ALA A 108 13.87 9.05 -6.56
N PRO A 109 12.73 9.16 -5.86
CA PRO A 109 12.37 8.17 -4.86
C PRO A 109 12.44 6.78 -5.50
N PRO A 110 12.95 5.75 -4.78
CA PRO A 110 12.97 4.41 -5.32
C PRO A 110 11.56 4.04 -5.78
N PRO A 111 11.40 3.31 -6.90
CA PRO A 111 10.08 2.88 -7.32
C PRO A 111 9.41 2.15 -6.16
N PRO A 112 8.10 2.35 -5.94
CA PRO A 112 7.39 1.67 -4.86
C PRO A 112 7.61 0.16 -4.97
N PRO A 113 7.75 -0.56 -3.84
CA PRO A 113 7.88 -2.02 -3.89
C PRO A 113 6.69 -2.62 -4.65
N PRO A 114 6.89 -3.70 -5.42
CA PRO A 114 5.80 -4.38 -6.11
C PRO A 114 4.66 -4.71 -5.14
N PRO A 115 3.38 -4.62 -5.56
CA PRO A 115 2.27 -5.07 -4.73
C PRO A 115 2.51 -6.49 -4.22
N PRO A 116 2.23 -6.80 -2.94
CA PRO A 116 2.29 -8.17 -2.45
C PRO A 116 1.46 -9.09 -3.34
N PRO A 117 1.95 -10.30 -3.70
CA PRO A 117 1.16 -11.28 -4.43
C PRO A 117 -0.18 -11.51 -3.71
N GLY A 118 -1.29 -11.51 -4.46
CA GLY A 118 -2.62 -11.77 -3.91
C GLY A 118 -2.71 -13.14 -3.21
N PRO A 119 -3.70 -13.35 -2.31
CA PRO A 119 -3.81 -14.60 -1.58
C PRO A 119 -4.12 -15.78 -2.50
N ILE A 120 -3.46 -16.92 -2.28
CA ILE A 120 -3.72 -18.17 -2.99
C ILE A 120 -5.06 -18.72 -2.51
N THR A 121 -6.03 -18.87 -3.42
CA THR A 121 -7.35 -19.43 -3.10
C THR A 121 -7.36 -20.91 -3.43
N LEU A 122 -7.71 -21.77 -2.47
CA LEU A 122 -7.79 -23.23 -2.63
C LEU A 122 -9.23 -23.72 -2.49
N LYS A 123 -9.61 -24.70 -3.32
CA LYS A 123 -10.85 -25.47 -3.21
C LYS A 123 -10.54 -26.97 -3.27
N ALA A 124 -11.32 -27.75 -2.53
CA ALA A 124 -11.23 -29.21 -2.53
C ALA A 124 -12.61 -29.82 -2.83
N SER A 125 -12.65 -30.85 -3.67
CA SER A 125 -13.85 -31.63 -3.98
C SER A 125 -13.54 -33.12 -3.85
N VAL A 126 -14.48 -33.91 -3.33
CA VAL A 126 -14.29 -35.34 -3.05
C VAL A 126 -15.11 -36.17 -4.03
N ALA A 127 -14.47 -37.16 -4.66
CA ALA A 127 -15.13 -38.15 -5.50
C ALA A 127 -14.63 -39.55 -5.14
N GLY A 128 -15.50 -40.35 -4.49
CA GLY A 128 -15.15 -41.69 -4.02
C GLY A 128 -14.05 -41.65 -2.96
N THR A 129 -12.83 -42.06 -3.34
CA THR A 129 -11.61 -42.01 -2.50
C THR A 129 -10.59 -41.00 -2.97
N SER A 130 -10.91 -40.19 -3.99
CA SER A 130 -10.00 -39.16 -4.49
C SER A 130 -10.46 -37.77 -4.07
N VAL A 131 -9.50 -36.88 -3.85
CA VAL A 131 -9.74 -35.46 -3.56
C VAL A 131 -9.13 -34.64 -4.69
N THR A 132 -9.97 -33.91 -5.42
CA THR A 132 -9.53 -32.95 -6.44
C THR A 132 -9.34 -31.60 -5.79
N LEU A 133 -8.11 -31.09 -5.84
CA LEU A 133 -7.73 -29.76 -5.42
C LEU A 133 -7.67 -28.83 -6.63
N GLY A 134 -8.19 -27.62 -6.48
CA GLY A 134 -8.05 -26.55 -7.47
C GLY A 134 -7.67 -25.25 -6.79
N TRP A 135 -6.70 -24.52 -7.36
CA TRP A 135 -6.23 -23.25 -6.79
C TRP A 135 -6.02 -22.17 -7.83
N THR A 136 -6.10 -20.92 -7.37
CA THR A 136 -5.84 -19.70 -8.17
C THR A 136 -5.02 -18.70 -7.35
N GLY A 137 -4.46 -17.68 -8.01
CA GLY A 137 -3.68 -16.61 -7.34
C GLY A 137 -2.21 -16.96 -7.10
N MET A 138 -1.73 -18.11 -7.56
CA MET A 138 -0.33 -18.50 -7.47
C MET A 138 0.44 -18.12 -8.74
N THR A 139 1.56 -17.42 -8.57
CA THR A 139 2.46 -16.99 -9.67
C THR A 139 3.70 -17.87 -9.85
N SER A 140 4.01 -18.75 -8.90
CA SER A 140 5.15 -19.66 -9.00
C SER A 140 4.96 -20.72 -10.08
N ALA A 141 6.06 -21.19 -10.68
CA ALA A 141 6.04 -22.24 -11.70
C ALA A 141 5.58 -23.60 -11.16
N ASN A 142 5.80 -23.85 -9.86
CA ASN A 142 5.43 -25.08 -9.18
C ASN A 142 4.61 -24.77 -7.91
N ALA A 143 3.79 -25.73 -7.51
CA ALA A 143 2.96 -25.74 -6.32
C ALA A 143 3.36 -26.91 -5.42
N ASP A 144 3.62 -26.62 -4.14
CA ASP A 144 3.78 -27.64 -3.10
C ASP A 144 2.42 -27.95 -2.49
N VAL A 145 1.98 -29.20 -2.61
CA VAL A 145 0.70 -29.69 -2.07
C VAL A 145 0.94 -30.37 -0.74
N PHE A 146 0.24 -29.91 0.29
CA PHE A 146 0.30 -30.47 1.63
C PHE A 146 -1.02 -31.16 2.00
N ARG A 147 -0.89 -32.33 2.63
CA ARG A 147 -1.99 -33.06 3.26
C ARG A 147 -1.64 -33.31 4.72
N ASN A 148 -2.52 -32.94 5.64
CA ASN A 148 -2.31 -33.06 7.09
C ASN A 148 -0.97 -32.44 7.55
N GLY A 149 -0.59 -31.31 6.95
CA GLY A 149 0.66 -30.61 7.24
C GLY A 149 1.93 -31.20 6.60
N SER A 150 1.87 -32.39 6.00
CA SER A 150 3.00 -33.00 5.29
C SER A 150 2.92 -32.74 3.78
N ARG A 151 4.04 -32.39 3.14
CA ARG A 151 4.09 -32.23 1.68
C ARG A 151 3.92 -33.60 1.02
N VAL A 152 2.87 -33.75 0.22
CA VAL A 152 2.57 -34.99 -0.52
C VAL A 152 3.04 -34.94 -1.96
N ALA A 153 3.17 -33.73 -2.53
CA ALA A 153 3.65 -33.56 -3.90
C ALA A 153 4.21 -32.15 -4.11
N THR A 154 5.10 -32.04 -5.10
CA THR A 154 5.44 -30.78 -5.77
C THR A 154 5.07 -30.97 -7.24
N VAL A 155 4.20 -30.11 -7.77
CA VAL A 155 3.66 -30.23 -9.13
C VAL A 155 3.83 -28.94 -9.90
N SER A 156 3.91 -29.02 -11.23
CA SER A 156 3.81 -27.83 -12.06
C SER A 156 2.50 -27.11 -11.81
N ASN A 157 2.54 -25.78 -11.76
CA ASN A 157 1.38 -24.95 -11.44
C ASN A 157 0.40 -24.90 -12.61
N THR A 158 -0.41 -25.96 -12.77
CA THR A 158 -1.54 -26.03 -13.70
C THR A 158 -2.87 -25.63 -13.05
N GLY A 159 -2.83 -25.22 -11.78
CA GLY A 159 -4.01 -24.81 -11.01
C GLY A 159 -4.84 -25.97 -10.44
N ALA A 160 -4.42 -27.23 -10.59
CA ALA A 160 -5.15 -28.37 -10.06
C ALA A 160 -4.25 -29.56 -9.70
N TYR A 161 -4.70 -30.37 -8.73
CA TYR A 161 -4.06 -31.62 -8.32
C TYR A 161 -5.11 -32.65 -7.92
N LEU A 162 -4.93 -33.90 -8.35
CA LEU A 162 -5.77 -35.02 -7.91
C LEU A 162 -5.01 -35.87 -6.90
N ASP A 163 -5.46 -35.82 -5.65
CA ASP A 163 -4.95 -36.70 -4.60
C ASP A 163 -5.75 -38.01 -4.58
N ARG A 164 -5.09 -39.10 -4.99
CA ARG A 164 -5.68 -40.45 -4.96
C ARG A 164 -5.32 -41.13 -3.65
N LEU A 165 -6.28 -41.20 -2.73
CA LEU A 165 -6.09 -41.92 -1.48
C LEU A 165 -6.26 -43.44 -1.69
N PRO A 166 -5.65 -44.28 -0.83
CA PRO A 166 -5.87 -45.72 -0.86
C PRO A 166 -7.37 -46.07 -0.78
N ARG A 167 -7.81 -47.13 -1.48
CA ARG A 167 -9.24 -47.49 -1.65
C ARG A 167 -10.03 -47.69 -0.35
N LYS A 168 -9.36 -48.01 0.77
CA LYS A 168 -9.99 -48.23 2.08
C LYS A 168 -10.00 -46.98 2.97
N THR A 169 -9.49 -45.86 2.46
CA THR A 169 -9.33 -44.63 3.23
C THR A 169 -10.68 -44.02 3.57
N LYS A 170 -10.86 -43.70 4.85
CA LYS A 170 -12.01 -42.96 5.38
C LYS A 170 -11.51 -41.93 6.38
N GLY A 171 -12.18 -40.79 6.46
CA GLY A 171 -11.85 -39.73 7.41
C GLY A 171 -11.69 -38.37 6.75
N THR A 172 -11.33 -37.39 7.57
CA THR A 172 -11.13 -36.00 7.15
C THR A 172 -9.65 -35.72 6.96
N PHE A 173 -9.33 -35.04 5.85
CA PHE A 173 -7.98 -34.63 5.49
C PHE A 173 -7.94 -33.12 5.35
N SER A 174 -6.89 -32.49 5.87
CA SER A 174 -6.65 -31.06 5.68
C SER A 174 -5.67 -30.84 4.54
N TYR A 175 -5.99 -29.92 3.65
CA TYR A 175 -5.21 -29.60 2.46
C TYR A 175 -4.78 -28.14 2.47
N ARG A 176 -3.54 -27.90 2.05
CA ARG A 176 -2.96 -26.57 1.87
C ARG A 176 -2.06 -26.61 0.65
N VAL A 177 -2.04 -25.53 -0.13
CA VAL A 177 -1.16 -25.39 -1.29
C VAL A 177 -0.26 -24.18 -1.11
N CYS A 178 1.04 -24.35 -1.34
CA CYS A 178 2.04 -23.30 -1.21
C CYS A 178 2.78 -23.06 -2.53
N ALA A 179 3.18 -21.82 -2.77
CA ALA A 179 4.09 -21.50 -3.87
C ALA A 179 5.45 -22.16 -3.57
N ALA A 180 5.93 -23.02 -4.47
CA ALA A 180 7.08 -23.87 -4.20
C ALA A 180 8.33 -23.05 -3.85
N GLY A 181 9.04 -23.47 -2.80
CA GLY A 181 10.24 -22.77 -2.31
C GLY A 181 9.96 -21.48 -1.53
N THR A 182 8.71 -21.19 -1.17
CA THR A 182 8.31 -20.02 -0.39
C THR A 182 7.43 -20.40 0.80
N SER A 183 7.14 -19.43 1.67
CA SER A 183 6.14 -19.56 2.75
C SER A 183 4.75 -19.05 2.36
N THR A 184 4.55 -18.63 1.10
CA THR A 184 3.26 -18.12 0.62
C THR A 184 2.34 -19.28 0.31
N CYS A 185 1.27 -19.41 1.10
CA CYS A 185 0.34 -20.53 1.00
C CYS A 185 -1.11 -20.10 1.09
N SER A 186 -2.00 -20.96 0.62
CA SER A 186 -3.44 -20.83 0.84
C SER A 186 -3.81 -21.04 2.31
N ASP A 187 -5.06 -20.70 2.61
CA ASP A 187 -5.76 -21.24 3.78
C ASP A 187 -5.89 -22.77 3.69
N THR A 188 -6.13 -23.38 4.85
CA THR A 188 -6.32 -24.83 4.96
C THR A 188 -7.77 -25.19 4.70
N VAL A 189 -8.01 -26.15 3.79
CA VAL A 189 -9.34 -26.66 3.46
C VAL A 189 -9.46 -28.11 3.90
N SER A 190 -10.58 -28.47 4.54
CA SER A 190 -10.86 -29.84 4.97
C SER A 190 -11.72 -30.57 3.95
N ALA A 191 -11.37 -31.83 3.65
CA ALA A 191 -12.14 -32.72 2.79
C ALA A 191 -12.35 -34.08 3.46
N THR A 192 -13.60 -34.55 3.49
CA THR A 192 -13.96 -35.81 4.17
C THR A 192 -14.28 -36.90 3.15
N VAL A 193 -13.56 -38.01 3.26
CA VAL A 193 -13.62 -39.16 2.35
C VAL A 193 -14.29 -40.35 3.05
N GLY A 194 -15.10 -41.10 2.29
CA GLY A 194 -15.80 -42.28 2.82
C GLY A 194 -17.15 -41.98 3.51
N GLN A 195 -17.66 -40.74 3.40
CA GLN A 195 -19.05 -40.43 3.69
C GLN A 195 -19.93 -41.11 2.65
N LYS A 196 -20.77 -42.07 3.05
CA LYS A 196 -21.95 -42.42 2.25
C LYS A 196 -22.85 -41.20 2.32
N VAL A 197 -22.86 -40.38 1.26
CA VAL A 197 -23.83 -39.29 1.15
C VAL A 197 -25.18 -39.96 0.91
N SER A 198 -25.85 -40.36 1.99
CA SER A 198 -27.29 -40.60 1.94
C SER A 198 -27.91 -39.22 1.71
N PRO A 199 -28.62 -38.97 0.60
CA PRO A 199 -29.30 -37.70 0.42
C PRO A 199 -30.43 -37.66 1.46
N THR A 200 -30.19 -37.02 2.60
CA THR A 200 -31.27 -36.66 3.52
C THR A 200 -32.05 -35.53 2.86
N PHE A 201 -33.06 -35.90 2.07
CA PHE A 201 -34.14 -34.98 1.72
C PHE A 201 -34.79 -34.53 3.03
N SER A 202 -34.55 -33.28 3.41
CA SER A 202 -35.28 -32.63 4.50
C SER A 202 -36.72 -32.37 4.04
N SER A 203 -37.56 -33.40 4.11
CA SER A 203 -39.01 -33.25 3.94
C SER A 203 -39.60 -32.66 5.22
N SER A 204 -39.72 -31.33 5.28
CA SER A 204 -40.55 -30.67 6.29
C SER A 204 -41.98 -30.49 5.77
N LEU A 205 -42.69 -31.59 5.52
CA LEU A 205 -44.16 -31.56 5.49
C LEU A 205 -44.65 -31.69 6.92
N ARG A 206 -44.76 -30.57 7.64
CA ARG A 206 -45.50 -30.51 8.89
C ARG A 206 -46.99 -30.62 8.55
N ALA A 207 -47.53 -31.83 8.67
CA ALA A 207 -48.95 -32.06 8.76
C ALA A 207 -49.50 -31.31 9.98
N VAL A 208 -50.40 -30.35 9.76
CA VAL A 208 -51.17 -29.67 10.82
C VAL A 208 -52.59 -30.20 10.79
N HIS A 209 -52.81 -31.34 11.43
CA HIS A 209 -54.10 -31.90 11.85
C HIS A 209 -53.80 -32.68 13.14
N LEU A 210 -54.57 -32.65 14.23
CA LEU A 210 -55.82 -32.03 14.64
C LEU A 210 -55.92 -32.35 16.16
N ALA A 211 -56.31 -31.41 17.03
CA ALA A 211 -56.82 -31.77 18.36
C ALA A 211 -57.79 -30.70 18.86
N GLN A 212 -59.08 -31.01 18.75
CA GLN A 212 -60.23 -30.24 19.20
C GLN A 212 -60.35 -30.31 20.74
N ARG A 213 -60.87 -29.24 21.37
CA ARG A 213 -61.84 -29.40 22.47
C ARG A 213 -62.74 -28.18 22.58
N ALA A 214 -64.03 -28.46 22.61
CA ALA A 214 -65.15 -27.54 22.60
C ALA A 214 -65.49 -27.03 24.00
N THR A 215 -65.98 -25.79 24.10
CA THR A 215 -66.97 -25.37 25.10
C THR A 215 -67.68 -24.09 24.62
N ARG A 216 -68.94 -24.23 24.22
CA ARG A 216 -69.94 -23.16 24.05
C ARG A 216 -70.59 -22.87 25.40
N PRO A 217 -71.00 -21.61 25.67
CA PRO A 217 -72.32 -21.41 26.25
C PRO A 217 -73.18 -20.38 25.49
N LEU A 218 -74.44 -20.36 25.91
CA LEU A 218 -75.66 -19.95 25.21
C LEU A 218 -76.01 -18.45 25.30
N ARG A 219 -76.50 -17.93 24.16
CA ARG A 219 -77.76 -17.16 23.98
C ARG A 219 -77.96 -15.85 24.77
N ALA A 220 -78.08 -14.75 24.02
CA ALA A 220 -79.03 -13.69 24.34
C ALA A 220 -79.70 -13.18 23.04
N LEU A 221 -81.02 -13.40 22.95
CA LEU A 221 -81.90 -12.83 21.93
C LEU A 221 -82.17 -11.35 22.22
N ARG A 222 -82.17 -10.51 21.18
CA ARG A 222 -82.95 -9.27 20.98
C ARG A 222 -82.51 -8.67 19.63
N ALA A 223 -83.29 -8.02 18.78
CA ALA A 223 -84.71 -7.89 18.48
C ALA A 223 -84.74 -7.12 17.13
N ARG A 224 -85.44 -7.63 16.10
CA ARG A 224 -85.96 -6.83 14.96
C ARG A 224 -87.29 -6.19 15.41
N PRO A 225 -87.84 -5.09 14.85
CA PRO A 225 -87.93 -4.70 13.41
C PRO A 225 -87.74 -3.16 13.17
N ALA A 226 -87.74 -2.57 11.97
CA ALA A 226 -88.83 -2.31 11.01
C ALA A 226 -88.22 -1.81 9.66
N ARG A 227 -88.55 -2.37 8.49
CA ARG A 227 -89.71 -2.14 7.60
C ARG A 227 -89.78 -0.72 6.99
N GLY A 228 -89.53 -0.65 5.69
CA GLY A 228 -89.81 0.53 4.85
C GLY A 228 -89.40 0.32 3.39
N ARG A 229 -90.32 -0.19 2.57
CA ARG A 229 -90.22 -0.37 1.12
C ARG A 229 -91.08 0.70 0.47
N ASN A 230 -90.56 1.41 -0.54
CA ASN A 230 -91.22 2.12 -1.67
C ASN A 230 -90.16 3.11 -2.21
N GLY A 231 -89.83 3.27 -3.49
CA GLY A 231 -90.51 2.93 -4.74
C GLY A 231 -90.61 4.19 -5.59
N ARG A 232 -90.18 4.13 -6.87
CA ARG A 232 -90.45 5.07 -7.99
C ARG A 232 -89.74 6.45 -7.90
N SER A 233 -89.36 7.16 -8.97
CA SER A 233 -89.44 7.04 -10.44
C SER A 233 -88.71 8.24 -11.05
N ARG A 234 -88.17 8.11 -12.29
CA ARG A 234 -88.05 9.14 -13.36
C ARG A 234 -87.21 10.41 -13.05
N ALA A 235 -86.64 11.19 -13.96
CA ALA A 235 -86.33 11.16 -15.39
C ALA A 235 -85.53 12.47 -15.69
N ALA A 236 -84.94 12.53 -16.89
CA ALA A 236 -84.67 13.74 -17.69
C ALA A 236 -83.41 14.60 -17.41
N SER A 237 -82.49 14.48 -18.36
CA SER A 237 -81.86 15.53 -19.17
C SER A 237 -82.00 16.99 -18.75
N ARG A 238 -80.86 17.68 -18.69
CA ARG A 238 -80.56 18.80 -19.58
C ARG A 238 -79.06 18.93 -19.77
#